data_AF-A0A953NF88-F1
#
_entry.id   AF-A0A953NF88-F1
#
_cell.length_a   1.000
_cell.length_b   1.000
_cell.length_c   1.000
_cell.angle_alpha   90.00
_cell.angle_beta   90.00
_cell.angle_gamma   90.00
#
_symmetry.space_group_name_H-M   'P 1'
#
loop_
_entity.id
_entity.type
_entity.pdbx_description
1 polymer ?
#
loop_
_entity_poly.entity_id
_entity_poly.type
_entity_poly.pdbx_seq_one_letter_code
_entity_poly.pdbx_strand_id
1 'polypeptide(L)'
;MKINFTTSNIINIYKNNRTIQNNNTVKSNRSDSIEISNFSKEIAKYLSVAKDYDVVNEKVDRIKEQIKNSKYDIDTDKIAKSLLKELKGCE
;
A
#
# COMPACT_ATOMS: atom_id res chain seq x y z
N MET A 1 -64.79 -19.44 34.07
CA MET A 1 -63.34 -19.30 33.80
C MET A 1 -62.99 -17.83 33.99
N LYS A 2 -62.17 -17.46 34.99
CA LYS A 2 -61.73 -16.07 35.21
C LYS A 2 -60.35 -15.90 34.59
N ILE A 3 -60.20 -14.95 33.68
CA ILE A 3 -58.92 -14.67 33.00
C ILE A 3 -58.25 -13.52 33.76
N ASN A 4 -57.16 -13.82 34.46
CA ASN A 4 -56.39 -12.82 35.21
C ASN A 4 -55.46 -12.07 34.24
N PHE A 5 -55.73 -10.79 33.99
CA PHE A 5 -54.83 -9.92 33.23
C PHE A 5 -53.73 -9.38 34.15
N THR A 6 -52.53 -9.97 34.08
CA THR A 6 -51.35 -9.40 34.72
C THR A 6 -50.78 -8.29 33.83
N THR A 7 -51.05 -7.03 34.19
CA THR A 7 -50.59 -5.82 33.49
C THR A 7 -49.08 -5.84 33.19
N SER A 8 -48.30 -6.50 34.06
CA SER A 8 -46.85 -6.70 33.93
C SER A 8 -46.43 -7.42 32.64
N ASN A 9 -47.23 -8.38 32.15
CA ASN A 9 -46.91 -9.10 30.91
C ASN A 9 -47.05 -8.20 29.67
N ILE A 10 -48.06 -7.34 29.65
CA ILE A 10 -48.31 -6.41 28.53
C ILE A 10 -47.20 -5.35 28.47
N ILE A 11 -46.78 -4.84 29.64
CA ILE A 11 -45.69 -3.86 29.73
C ILE A 11 -44.36 -4.45 29.24
N ASN A 12 -44.07 -5.72 29.54
CA ASN A 12 -42.86 -6.39 29.06
C ASN A 12 -42.86 -6.62 27.55
N ILE A 13 -44.02 -6.93 26.95
CA ILE A 13 -44.15 -7.03 25.49
C ILE A 13 -43.88 -5.68 24.82
N TYR A 14 -44.42 -4.58 25.35
CA TYR A 14 -44.15 -3.24 24.82
C TYR A 14 -42.68 -2.81 25.00
N LYS A 15 -42.04 -3.14 26.12
CA LYS A 15 -40.60 -2.86 26.33
C LYS A 15 -39.71 -3.60 25.34
N ASN A 16 -39.97 -4.89 25.11
CA ASN A 16 -39.16 -5.72 24.21
C ASN A 16 -39.33 -5.35 22.73
N ASN A 17 -40.48 -4.79 22.33
CA ASN A 17 -40.67 -4.30 20.96
C ASN A 17 -39.96 -2.95 20.69
N ARG A 18 -39.70 -2.16 21.73
CA ARG A 18 -39.05 -0.84 21.60
C ARG A 18 -37.53 -0.96 21.38
N THR A 19 -36.89 -2.04 21.81
CA THR A 19 -35.45 -2.28 21.59
C THR A 19 -35.10 -2.75 20.18
N ILE A 20 -36.06 -3.30 19.42
CA ILE A 20 -35.84 -3.84 18.06
C ILE A 20 -35.75 -2.71 17.01
N GLN A 21 -36.23 -1.49 17.32
CA GLN A 21 -36.29 -0.37 16.38
C GLN A 21 -34.96 0.41 16.24
N ASN A 22 -33.96 0.16 17.09
CA ASN A 22 -32.64 0.79 16.97
C ASN A 22 -31.67 -0.07 16.15
N ASN A 23 -32.14 -0.62 15.02
CA ASN A 23 -31.22 -0.97 13.94
C ASN A 23 -30.75 0.34 13.32
N ASN A 24 -29.76 0.98 13.98
CA ASN A 24 -28.90 1.95 13.33
C ASN A 24 -28.29 1.24 12.13
N THR A 25 -28.92 1.40 10.97
CA THR A 25 -28.30 1.06 9.69
C THR A 25 -27.09 1.98 9.60
N VAL A 26 -25.94 1.47 10.04
CA VAL A 26 -24.64 2.09 9.83
C VAL A 26 -24.57 2.29 8.32
N LYS A 27 -24.83 3.51 7.86
CA LYS A 27 -24.61 3.88 6.46
C LYS A 27 -23.14 3.56 6.20
N SER A 28 -22.90 2.51 5.43
CA SER A 28 -21.60 2.20 4.90
C SER A 28 -21.21 3.38 4.02
N ASN A 29 -20.41 4.29 4.58
CA ASN A 29 -19.73 5.32 3.79
C ASN A 29 -18.74 4.56 2.90
N ARG A 30 -19.20 4.19 1.70
CA ARG A 30 -18.34 3.65 0.66
C ARG A 30 -17.49 4.80 0.14
N SER A 31 -16.24 4.85 0.59
CA SER A 31 -15.20 5.67 -0.02
C SER A 31 -14.36 4.80 -0.94
N ASP A 32 -14.00 5.32 -2.10
CA ASP A 32 -13.02 4.66 -2.95
C ASP A 32 -11.66 4.64 -2.24
N SER A 33 -10.98 3.49 -2.29
CA SER A 33 -9.64 3.30 -1.71
C SER A 33 -8.70 2.85 -2.83
N ILE A 34 -7.58 3.54 -2.98
CA ILE A 34 -6.46 3.06 -3.80
C ILE A 34 -5.53 2.27 -2.88
N GLU A 35 -5.42 0.97 -3.12
CA GLU A 35 -4.51 0.11 -2.40
C GLU A 35 -3.42 -0.45 -3.31
N ILE A 36 -2.19 -0.45 -2.81
CA ILE A 36 -1.07 -1.13 -3.46
C ILE A 36 -1.28 -2.64 -3.27
N SER A 37 -1.04 -3.42 -4.35
CA SER A 37 -1.17 -4.88 -4.31
C SER A 37 -0.30 -5.49 -3.20
N ASN A 38 -0.77 -6.57 -2.59
CA ASN A 38 -0.01 -7.26 -1.54
C ASN A 38 1.36 -7.73 -2.04
N PHE A 39 1.43 -8.13 -3.32
CA PHE A 39 2.66 -8.50 -4.00
C PHE A 39 3.65 -7.32 -4.09
N SER A 40 3.17 -6.14 -4.50
CA SER A 40 4.01 -4.93 -4.56
C SER A 40 4.48 -4.48 -3.17
N LYS A 41 3.64 -4.64 -2.13
CA LYS A 41 4.03 -4.38 -0.73
C LYS A 41 5.15 -5.33 -0.27
N GLU A 42 5.13 -6.58 -0.72
CA GLU A 42 6.15 -7.57 -0.40
C GLU A 42 7.48 -7.24 -1.09
N ILE A 43 7.45 -6.90 -2.39
CA ILE A 43 8.63 -6.43 -3.13
C ILE A 43 9.29 -5.23 -2.44
N ALA A 44 8.49 -4.25 -2.01
CA ALA A 44 9.00 -3.04 -1.36
C ALA A 44 9.83 -3.34 -0.09
N LYS A 45 9.46 -4.39 0.67
CA LYS A 45 10.22 -4.80 1.88
C LYS A 45 11.63 -5.27 1.54
N TYR A 46 11.79 -5.98 0.44
CA TYR A 46 13.10 -6.46 -0.01
C TYR A 46 13.90 -5.38 -0.72
N LEU A 47 13.24 -4.37 -1.29
CA LEU A 47 13.91 -3.23 -1.92
C LEU A 47 14.75 -2.41 -0.92
N SER A 48 14.26 -2.22 0.31
CA SER A 48 15.04 -1.56 1.36
C SER A 48 16.27 -2.35 1.76
N VAL A 49 16.17 -3.68 1.82
CA VAL A 49 17.30 -4.56 2.14
C VAL A 49 18.33 -4.58 1.00
N ALA A 50 17.87 -4.50 -0.25
CA ALA A 50 18.74 -4.47 -1.43
C ALA A 50 19.50 -3.14 -1.57
N LYS A 51 18.97 -2.02 -1.07
CA LYS A 51 19.68 -0.72 -1.08
C LYS A 51 20.95 -0.72 -0.24
N ASP A 52 20.96 -1.51 0.84
CA ASP A 52 22.13 -1.66 1.71
C ASP A 52 23.10 -2.73 1.18
N TYR A 53 22.79 -3.38 0.05
CA TYR A 53 23.65 -4.41 -0.54
C TYR A 53 24.86 -3.78 -1.27
N ASP A 54 26.05 -4.25 -0.91
CA ASP A 54 27.36 -3.66 -1.19
C ASP A 54 27.76 -3.59 -2.68
N VAL A 55 26.96 -4.19 -3.56
CA VAL A 55 27.22 -4.24 -5.02
C VAL A 55 27.21 -2.86 -5.67
N VAL A 56 26.42 -1.92 -5.12
CA VAL A 56 26.46 -0.52 -5.58
C VAL A 56 27.82 0.10 -5.26
N ASN A 57 28.41 -0.23 -4.10
CA ASN A 57 29.69 0.33 -3.66
C ASN A 57 30.84 -0.18 -4.53
N GLU A 58 30.91 -1.48 -4.84
CA GLU A 58 32.00 -2.04 -5.67
C GLU A 58 32.05 -1.39 -7.07
N LYS A 59 30.91 -1.28 -7.75
CA LYS A 59 30.84 -0.65 -9.08
C LYS A 59 31.24 0.81 -9.02
N VAL A 60 30.76 1.53 -8.01
CA VAL A 60 31.08 2.94 -7.79
C VAL A 60 32.56 3.13 -7.52
N ASP A 61 33.17 2.31 -6.68
CA ASP A 61 34.58 2.41 -6.31
C ASP A 61 35.49 2.06 -7.49
N ARG A 62 35.14 1.06 -8.30
CA ARG A 62 35.83 0.78 -9.56
C ARG A 62 35.81 1.96 -10.52
N ILE A 63 34.65 2.62 -10.66
CA ILE A 63 34.53 3.82 -11.51
C ILE A 63 35.39 4.96 -10.95
N LYS A 64 35.34 5.19 -9.63
CA LYS A 64 36.20 6.20 -8.97
C LYS A 64 37.69 5.93 -9.22
N GLU A 65 38.14 4.68 -9.13
CA GLU A 65 39.53 4.32 -9.42
C GLU A 65 39.90 4.56 -10.88
N GLN A 66 39.03 4.22 -11.84
CA GLN A 66 39.28 4.48 -13.26
C GLN A 66 39.37 5.99 -13.55
N ILE A 67 38.53 6.80 -12.91
CA ILE A 67 38.60 8.27 -13.01
C ILE A 67 39.91 8.79 -12.42
N LYS A 68 40.28 8.37 -11.19
CA LYS A 68 41.54 8.77 -10.54
C LYS A 68 42.77 8.42 -11.39
N ASN A 69 42.75 7.25 -12.01
CA ASN A 69 43.85 6.75 -12.83
C ASN A 69 43.80 7.26 -14.28
N SER A 70 42.88 8.19 -14.63
CA SER A 70 42.67 8.70 -16.00
C SER A 70 42.44 7.60 -17.04
N LYS A 71 41.87 6.45 -16.61
CA LYS A 71 41.52 5.30 -17.45
C LYS A 71 40.02 5.23 -17.76
N TYR A 72 39.25 6.18 -17.26
CA TYR A 72 37.82 6.27 -17.55
C TYR A 72 37.60 6.93 -18.91
N ASP A 73 37.14 6.13 -19.88
CA ASP A 73 36.85 6.60 -21.23
C ASP A 73 35.41 7.12 -21.33
N ILE A 74 35.26 8.32 -21.90
CA ILE A 74 33.96 9.00 -22.04
C ILE A 74 33.44 8.76 -23.45
N ASP A 75 32.51 7.82 -23.55
CA ASP A 75 31.84 7.47 -24.80
C ASP A 75 30.57 8.32 -24.98
N THR A 76 30.64 9.31 -25.86
CA THR A 76 29.55 10.26 -26.13
C THR A 76 28.32 9.59 -26.75
N ASP A 77 28.50 8.55 -27.55
CA ASP A 77 27.40 7.78 -28.15
C ASP A 77 26.63 7.00 -27.09
N LYS A 78 27.33 6.42 -26.11
CA LYS A 78 26.67 5.75 -24.97
C LYS A 78 25.88 6.71 -24.11
N ILE A 79 26.39 7.93 -23.92
CA ILE A 79 25.68 8.98 -23.17
C ILE A 79 24.41 9.37 -23.92
N ALA A 80 24.50 9.65 -25.22
CA ALA A 80 23.34 10.03 -26.04
C ALA A 80 22.29 8.93 -26.11
N LYS A 81 22.70 7.66 -26.27
CA LYS A 81 21.79 6.50 -26.23
C LYS A 81 21.07 6.37 -24.89
N SER A 82 21.77 6.58 -23.78
CA SER A 82 21.16 6.47 -22.44
C SER A 82 20.15 7.61 -22.20
N LEU A 83 20.50 8.84 -22.59
CA LEU A 83 19.57 9.98 -22.56
C LEU A 83 18.32 9.72 -23.38
N LEU A 84 18.48 9.24 -24.62
CA LEU A 84 17.34 8.92 -25.47
C LEU A 84 16.48 7.77 -24.92
N LYS A 85 17.10 6.77 -24.28
CA LYS A 85 16.38 5.68 -23.63
C LYS A 85 15.48 6.20 -22.50
N GLU A 86 16.03 7.05 -21.63
CA GLU A 86 15.29 7.64 -20.52
C GLU A 86 14.13 8.53 -20.99
N LEU A 87 14.38 9.35 -22.02
CA LEU A 87 13.38 10.26 -22.58
C LEU A 87 12.25 9.54 -23.33
N LYS A 88 12.55 8.42 -23.98
CA LYS A 88 11.56 7.68 -24.79
C LYS A 88 10.71 6.70 -23.97
N GLY A 89 11.10 6.37 -22.75
CA GLY A 89 10.37 5.42 -21.90
C GLY A 89 10.22 4.01 -22.49
N CYS A 90 11.02 3.66 -23.50
CA CYS A 90 10.98 2.33 -24.13
C CYS A 90 12.01 1.41 -23.45
N GLU A 91 11.50 0.37 -22.79
CA GLU A 91 12.28 -0.82 -22.40
C GLU A 91 12.75 -1.61 -23.63
#